data_AF-A0A5N7MXQ5-F1
#
_entry.id   AF-A0A5N7MXQ5-F1
#
_cell.length_a   1.000
_cell.length_b   1.000
_cell.length_c   1.000
_cell.angle_alpha   90.00
_cell.angle_beta   90.00
_cell.angle_gamma   90.00
#
_symmetry.space_group_name_H-M   'P 1'
#
loop_
_entity.id
_entity.type
_entity.pdbx_description
1 polymer ?
#
loop_
_entity_poly.entity_id
_entity_poly.type
_entity_poly.pdbx_seq_one_letter_code
_entity_poly.pdbx_strand_id
1 'polypeptide(L)'
;ATGVNVDDVQLDRTRPQVLLRGKGRRERVVPVSADLAQALRALIAEHGLNHDPLGPIFRGVHGERMTRFGVTHVVRRAVAGATATQPGLARKVVSPHVLRHTLAMTLLQSGVDLLTIQAWLGHAQVATTHRYAAADVEMMRRGLDHAAISGKQPARFKAKDAVLQLLESL
;
A
#
# COMPACT_ATOMS: atom_id res chain seq x y z
N ALA A 1 -2.74 -8.08 1.14
CA ALA A 1 -2.54 -7.17 2.28
C ALA A 1 -3.18 -7.73 3.55
N THR A 2 -4.40 -8.28 3.52
CA THR A 2 -5.01 -8.88 4.74
C THR A 2 -4.25 -10.07 5.32
N GLY A 3 -3.33 -10.68 4.56
CA GLY A 3 -2.49 -11.81 4.96
C GLY A 3 -1.26 -11.45 5.80
N VAL A 4 -1.09 -10.19 6.21
CA VAL A 4 0.05 -9.74 7.03
C VAL A 4 -0.12 -10.17 8.48
N ASN A 5 0.96 -10.67 9.07
CA ASN A 5 1.08 -11.01 10.48
C ASN A 5 1.83 -9.93 11.26
N VAL A 6 1.85 -10.02 12.59
CA VAL A 6 2.59 -9.07 13.43
C VAL A 6 4.10 -9.15 13.16
N ASP A 7 4.66 -10.36 13.01
CA ASP A 7 6.09 -10.59 12.72
C ASP A 7 6.54 -10.09 11.33
N ASP A 8 5.62 -9.98 10.38
CA ASP A 8 5.88 -9.42 9.06
C ASP A 8 6.16 -7.90 9.12
N VAL A 9 5.87 -7.23 10.24
CA VAL A 9 5.97 -5.76 10.38
C VAL A 9 7.20 -5.36 11.20
N GLN A 10 8.19 -4.76 10.55
CA GLN A 10 9.44 -4.33 11.19
C GLN A 10 9.41 -2.81 11.40
N LEU A 11 8.77 -2.37 12.49
CA LEU A 11 8.51 -0.95 12.75
C LEU A 11 9.64 -0.24 13.51
N ASP A 12 10.38 -0.93 14.38
CA ASP A 12 11.34 -0.29 15.30
C ASP A 12 12.73 -0.05 14.69
N ARG A 13 12.84 -0.24 13.38
CA ARG A 13 14.06 0.02 12.62
C ARG A 13 14.13 1.51 12.27
N THR A 14 15.34 2.01 12.03
CA THR A 14 15.57 3.35 11.43
C THR A 14 14.78 3.54 10.13
N ARG A 15 14.49 2.44 9.42
CA ARG A 15 13.69 2.41 8.20
C ARG A 15 12.58 1.36 8.33
N PRO A 16 11.35 1.78 8.67
CA PRO A 16 10.22 0.87 8.82
C PRO A 16 9.86 0.16 7.51
N GLN A 17 9.51 -1.12 7.60
CA GLN A 17 9.16 -1.93 6.44
C GLN A 17 8.19 -3.05 6.79
N VAL A 18 7.45 -3.53 5.78
CA VAL A 18 6.49 -4.64 5.92
C VAL A 18 6.79 -5.72 4.89
N LEU A 19 6.86 -6.97 5.36
CA LEU A 19 6.94 -8.15 4.52
C LEU A 19 5.55 -8.51 4.00
N LEU A 20 5.39 -8.56 2.68
CA LEU A 20 4.14 -8.95 2.03
C LEU A 20 4.31 -10.28 1.30
N ARG A 21 3.52 -11.26 1.72
CA ARG A 21 3.45 -12.57 1.09
C ARG A 21 2.36 -12.58 0.02
N GLY A 22 2.76 -12.82 -1.22
CA GLY A 22 1.89 -12.85 -2.41
C GLY A 22 1.47 -14.26 -2.84
N LYS A 23 0.67 -14.34 -3.91
CA LYS A 23 0.29 -15.60 -4.55
C LYS A 23 1.56 -16.30 -5.05
N GLY A 24 1.68 -17.61 -4.79
CA GLY A 24 2.85 -18.41 -5.19
C GLY A 24 4.10 -18.24 -4.32
N ARG A 25 3.94 -17.87 -3.03
CA ARG A 25 5.04 -17.69 -2.06
C ARG A 25 6.06 -16.63 -2.46
N ARG A 26 5.70 -15.69 -3.35
CA ARG A 26 6.54 -14.54 -3.66
C ARG A 26 6.47 -13.54 -2.51
N GLU A 27 7.60 -13.31 -1.89
CA GLU A 27 7.76 -12.35 -0.81
C GLU A 27 8.29 -11.03 -1.37
N ARG A 28 7.83 -9.92 -0.81
CA ARG A 28 8.40 -8.60 -1.07
C ARG A 28 8.41 -7.77 0.19
N VAL A 29 9.46 -6.98 0.34
CA VAL A 29 9.57 -6.01 1.42
C VAL A 29 9.11 -4.66 0.88
N VAL A 30 8.17 -4.03 1.58
CA VAL A 30 7.63 -2.72 1.23
C VAL A 30 8.01 -1.74 2.33
N PRO A 31 8.88 -0.75 2.05
CA PRO A 31 9.09 0.40 2.90
C PRO A 31 7.78 1.11 3.23
N VAL A 32 7.62 1.51 4.49
CA VAL A 32 6.46 2.28 4.94
C VAL A 32 6.91 3.61 5.53
N SER A 33 6.08 4.63 5.38
CA SER A 33 6.34 5.95 5.97
C SER A 33 6.32 5.88 7.50
N ALA A 34 6.93 6.87 8.15
CA ALA A 34 6.90 7.00 9.61
C ALA A 34 5.46 7.08 10.15
N ASP A 35 4.59 7.81 9.46
CA ASP A 35 3.17 7.95 9.83
C ASP A 35 2.43 6.61 9.76
N LEU A 36 2.65 5.83 8.69
CA LEU A 36 2.06 4.50 8.57
C LEU A 36 2.64 3.55 9.63
N ALA A 37 3.94 3.63 9.91
CA ALA A 37 4.55 2.86 10.98
C ALA A 37 3.92 3.20 12.35
N GLN A 38 3.69 4.48 12.64
CA GLN A 38 3.03 4.91 13.86
C GLN A 38 1.58 4.38 13.95
N ALA A 39 0.82 4.47 12.85
CA ALA A 39 -0.54 3.94 12.80
C ALA A 39 -0.59 2.42 13.03
N LEU A 40 0.38 1.67 12.47
CA LEU A 40 0.50 0.23 12.69
C LEU A 40 0.89 -0.11 14.14
N ARG A 41 1.78 0.67 14.77
CA ARG A 41 2.10 0.50 16.21
C ARG A 41 0.85 0.72 17.07
N ALA A 42 0.10 1.79 16.80
CA ALA A 42 -1.13 2.09 17.52
C ALA A 42 -2.15 0.94 17.37
N LEU A 43 -2.33 0.43 16.16
CA LEU A 43 -3.21 -0.70 15.88
C LEU A 43 -2.80 -1.98 16.62
N ILE A 44 -1.49 -2.30 16.64
CA ILE A 44 -0.96 -3.47 17.37
C ILE A 44 -1.22 -3.33 18.87
N ALA A 45 -1.00 -2.14 19.43
CA ALA A 45 -1.20 -1.87 20.85
C ALA A 45 -2.68 -1.90 21.24
N GLU A 46 -3.56 -1.26 20.46
CA GLU A 46 -5.02 -1.21 20.69
C GLU A 46 -5.63 -2.61 20.74
N HIS A 47 -5.19 -3.50 19.85
CA HIS A 47 -5.66 -4.88 19.79
C HIS A 47 -4.84 -5.85 20.66
N GLY A 48 -3.86 -5.35 21.43
CA GLY A 48 -3.04 -6.16 22.32
C GLY A 48 -2.18 -7.23 21.62
N LEU A 49 -1.84 -7.05 20.33
CA LEU A 49 -1.26 -8.12 19.50
C LEU A 49 0.21 -8.44 19.79
N ASN A 50 0.82 -7.77 20.77
CA ASN A 50 2.22 -7.95 21.15
C ASN A 50 2.57 -9.40 21.57
N HIS A 51 1.58 -10.18 22.01
CA HIS A 51 1.76 -11.56 22.46
C HIS A 51 1.36 -12.60 21.39
N ASP A 52 0.96 -12.17 20.19
CA ASP A 52 0.58 -13.06 19.09
C ASP A 52 1.34 -12.71 17.80
N PRO A 53 2.65 -13.03 17.73
CA PRO A 53 3.52 -12.64 16.63
C PRO A 53 3.11 -13.26 15.28
N LEU A 54 2.50 -14.45 15.31
CA LEU A 54 2.03 -15.16 14.11
C LEU A 54 0.57 -14.82 13.75
N GLY A 55 -0.09 -14.03 14.58
CA GLY A 55 -1.48 -13.63 14.40
C GLY A 55 -1.65 -12.55 13.34
N PRO A 56 -2.86 -12.46 12.73
CA PRO A 56 -3.18 -11.38 11.80
C PRO A 56 -3.15 -10.01 12.48
N ILE A 57 -2.48 -9.04 11.86
CA ILE A 57 -2.51 -7.63 12.33
C ILE A 57 -3.87 -6.96 12.09
N PHE A 58 -4.54 -7.35 11.00
CA PHE A 58 -5.90 -6.87 10.68
C PHE A 58 -6.92 -7.92 11.10
N ARG A 59 -7.62 -7.66 12.20
CA ARG A 59 -8.65 -8.55 12.75
C ARG A 59 -10.06 -8.05 12.47
N GLY A 60 -10.97 -9.00 12.25
CA GLY A 60 -12.41 -8.76 12.28
C GLY A 60 -12.93 -8.61 13.71
N VAL A 61 -14.22 -8.36 13.84
CA VAL A 61 -14.89 -8.18 15.14
C VAL A 61 -14.87 -9.43 16.03
N HIS A 62 -14.66 -10.63 15.47
CA HIS A 62 -14.53 -11.87 16.24
C HIS A 62 -13.07 -12.31 16.43
N GLY A 63 -12.11 -11.43 16.15
CA GLY A 63 -10.67 -11.70 16.30
C GLY A 63 -10.03 -12.51 15.16
N GLU A 64 -10.82 -12.90 14.16
CA GLU A 64 -10.38 -13.61 12.96
C GLU A 64 -9.65 -12.70 11.97
N ARG A 65 -8.89 -13.27 11.03
CA ARG A 65 -8.25 -12.47 9.98
C ARG A 65 -9.29 -11.72 9.15
N MET A 66 -9.08 -10.41 8.98
CA MET A 66 -9.97 -9.57 8.20
C MET A 66 -10.10 -10.05 6.75
N THR A 67 -11.35 -10.17 6.29
CA THR A 67 -11.66 -10.59 4.92
C THR A 67 -11.53 -9.42 3.94
N ARG A 68 -11.50 -9.73 2.63
CA ARG A 68 -11.51 -8.70 1.58
C ARG A 68 -12.78 -7.83 1.64
N PHE A 69 -13.91 -8.44 2.00
CA PHE A 69 -15.17 -7.72 2.21
C PHE A 69 -15.07 -6.78 3.43
N GLY A 70 -14.46 -7.24 4.53
CA GLY A 70 -14.18 -6.42 5.70
C GLY A 70 -13.34 -5.20 5.37
N VAL A 71 -12.25 -5.35 4.60
CA VAL A 71 -11.44 -4.22 4.14
C VAL A 71 -12.26 -3.23 3.31
N THR A 72 -13.06 -3.73 2.36
CA THR A 72 -13.93 -2.86 1.55
C THR A 72 -14.93 -2.10 2.41
N HIS A 73 -15.49 -2.74 3.43
CA HIS A 73 -16.40 -2.11 4.38
C HIS A 73 -15.71 -1.00 5.19
N VAL A 74 -14.52 -1.27 5.73
CA VAL A 74 -13.72 -0.28 6.46
C VAL A 74 -13.40 0.94 5.59
N VAL A 75 -12.97 0.72 4.34
CA VAL A 75 -12.70 1.80 3.38
C VAL A 75 -13.96 2.64 3.12
N ARG A 76 -15.11 2.01 2.90
CA ARG A 76 -16.38 2.73 2.71
C ARG A 76 -16.76 3.57 3.93
N ARG A 77 -16.61 3.02 5.13
CA ARG A 77 -16.87 3.74 6.39
C ARG A 77 -15.93 4.94 6.55
N ALA A 78 -14.65 4.79 6.25
CA ALA A 78 -13.68 5.88 6.29
C ALA A 78 -14.03 7.00 5.29
N VAL A 79 -14.44 6.64 4.07
CA VAL A 79 -14.86 7.60 3.03
C VAL A 79 -16.12 8.35 3.44
N ALA A 80 -17.10 7.65 4.04
CA ALA A 80 -18.30 8.29 4.57
C ALA A 80 -17.96 9.33 5.66
N GLY A 81 -17.07 8.98 6.60
CA GLY A 81 -16.60 9.92 7.63
C GLY A 81 -15.84 11.11 7.03
N ALA A 82 -14.95 10.87 6.08
CA ALA A 82 -14.18 11.92 5.40
C ALA A 82 -15.05 12.83 4.52
N THR A 83 -16.24 12.38 4.09
CA THR A 83 -17.16 13.21 3.29
C THR A 83 -17.65 14.42 4.07
N ALA A 84 -17.70 14.35 5.41
CA ALA A 84 -18.09 15.49 6.26
C ALA A 84 -17.11 16.68 6.12
N THR A 85 -15.82 16.42 5.93
CA THR A 85 -14.79 17.46 5.76
C THR A 85 -14.40 17.66 4.29
N GLN A 86 -14.64 16.67 3.43
CA GLN A 86 -14.36 16.68 2.00
C GLN A 86 -15.57 16.19 1.19
N PRO A 87 -16.59 17.04 0.94
CA PRO A 87 -17.82 16.65 0.26
C PRO A 87 -17.60 16.08 -1.16
N GLY A 88 -16.50 16.44 -1.81
CA GLY A 88 -16.14 15.91 -3.13
C GLY A 88 -15.90 14.39 -3.16
N LEU A 89 -15.66 13.75 -2.01
CA LEU A 89 -15.51 12.29 -1.92
C LEU A 89 -16.83 11.55 -2.16
N ALA A 90 -17.98 12.15 -1.88
CA ALA A 90 -19.29 11.54 -2.09
C ALA A 90 -19.54 11.11 -3.54
N ARG A 91 -18.88 11.80 -4.50
CA ARG A 91 -19.04 11.56 -5.94
C ARG A 91 -17.97 10.64 -6.52
N LYS A 92 -17.04 10.14 -5.70
CA LYS A 92 -15.91 9.32 -6.16
C LYS A 92 -16.08 7.86 -5.74
N VAL A 93 -15.69 6.96 -6.64
CA VAL A 93 -15.55 5.54 -6.31
C VAL A 93 -14.21 5.35 -5.61
N VAL A 94 -14.25 4.99 -4.32
CA VAL A 94 -13.05 4.68 -3.53
C VAL A 94 -13.09 3.20 -3.14
N SER A 95 -12.09 2.46 -3.58
CA SER A 95 -11.92 1.04 -3.29
C SER A 95 -10.44 0.71 -3.07
N PRO A 96 -10.08 -0.43 -2.45
CA PRO A 96 -8.69 -0.84 -2.30
C PRO A 96 -7.90 -0.88 -3.63
N HIS A 97 -8.56 -1.25 -4.74
CA HIS A 97 -7.93 -1.27 -6.06
C HIS A 97 -7.67 0.15 -6.58
N VAL A 98 -8.65 1.06 -6.43
CA VAL A 98 -8.48 2.49 -6.80
C VAL A 98 -7.39 3.15 -5.96
N LEU A 99 -7.30 2.87 -4.66
CA LEU A 99 -6.23 3.38 -3.79
C LEU A 99 -4.86 2.89 -4.24
N ARG A 100 -4.75 1.61 -4.62
CA ARG A 100 -3.52 1.03 -5.17
C ARG A 100 -3.11 1.67 -6.49
N HIS A 101 -4.06 1.90 -7.39
CA HIS A 101 -3.81 2.58 -8.66
C HIS A 101 -3.38 4.04 -8.42
N THR A 102 -4.05 4.73 -7.49
CA THR A 102 -3.69 6.11 -7.12
C THR A 102 -2.25 6.17 -6.61
N LEU A 103 -1.84 5.24 -5.75
CA LEU A 103 -0.46 5.15 -5.27
C LEU A 103 0.53 4.91 -6.43
N ALA A 104 0.22 3.98 -7.34
CA ALA A 104 1.06 3.73 -8.52
C ALA A 104 1.25 5.00 -9.36
N MET A 105 0.17 5.75 -9.56
CA MET A 105 0.20 7.01 -10.30
C MET A 105 0.96 8.11 -9.58
N THR A 106 0.79 8.23 -8.27
CA THR A 106 1.56 9.19 -7.47
C THR A 106 3.05 8.92 -7.60
N LEU A 107 3.50 7.67 -7.44
CA LEU A 107 4.92 7.31 -7.58
C LEU A 107 5.43 7.62 -8.99
N LEU A 108 4.67 7.27 -10.02
CA LEU A 108 5.05 7.54 -11.41
C LEU A 108 5.19 9.05 -11.68
N GLN A 109 4.23 9.84 -11.18
CA GLN A 109 4.25 11.32 -11.32
C GLN A 109 5.41 11.94 -10.55
N SER A 110 5.82 11.30 -9.46
CA SER A 110 7.02 11.63 -8.69
C SER A 110 8.29 11.06 -9.32
N GLY A 111 8.26 10.57 -10.56
CA GLY A 111 9.47 10.15 -11.28
C GLY A 111 10.07 8.82 -10.81
N VAL A 112 9.34 8.02 -10.02
CA VAL A 112 9.75 6.66 -9.69
C VAL A 112 9.67 5.79 -10.95
N ASP A 113 10.71 5.01 -11.19
CA ASP A 113 10.77 4.15 -12.36
C ASP A 113 9.71 3.03 -12.29
N LEU A 114 9.25 2.60 -13.47
CA LEU A 114 8.18 1.61 -13.59
C LEU A 114 8.55 0.25 -13.00
N LEU A 115 9.83 -0.14 -13.01
CA LEU A 115 10.27 -1.42 -12.45
C LEU A 115 10.16 -1.41 -10.92
N THR A 116 10.56 -0.31 -10.28
CA THR A 116 10.37 -0.09 -8.85
C THR A 116 8.90 -0.11 -8.47
N ILE A 117 8.04 0.58 -9.24
CA ILE A 117 6.58 0.57 -9.00
C ILE A 117 6.02 -0.85 -9.12
N GLN A 118 6.42 -1.61 -10.14
CA GLN A 118 6.00 -3.00 -10.32
C GLN A 118 6.44 -3.89 -9.15
N ALA A 119 7.70 -3.75 -8.68
CA ALA A 119 8.22 -4.49 -7.54
C ALA A 119 7.43 -4.19 -6.26
N TRP A 120 7.12 -2.91 -6.02
CA TRP A 120 6.33 -2.46 -4.87
C TRP A 120 4.91 -3.04 -4.86
N LEU A 121 4.27 -3.00 -6.02
CA LEU A 121 2.91 -3.48 -6.18
C LEU A 121 2.85 -5.02 -6.16
N GLY A 122 3.87 -5.72 -6.68
CA GLY A 122 3.96 -7.18 -6.66
C GLY A 122 3.13 -7.87 -7.75
N HIS A 123 3.09 -7.29 -8.96
CA HIS A 123 2.40 -7.87 -10.11
C HIS A 123 3.24 -8.98 -10.76
N ALA A 124 2.61 -10.13 -11.03
CA ALA A 124 3.29 -11.33 -11.54
C ALA A 124 3.27 -11.45 -13.08
N GLN A 125 2.56 -10.58 -13.80
CA GLN A 125 2.51 -10.59 -15.27
C GLN A 125 2.55 -9.17 -15.85
N VAL A 126 3.69 -8.85 -16.48
CA VAL A 126 3.69 -8.39 -17.88
C VAL A 126 4.52 -9.44 -18.59
N ALA A 127 3.99 -10.00 -19.68
CA ALA A 127 4.59 -11.11 -20.40
C ALA A 127 6.09 -10.85 -20.66
N THR A 128 6.92 -11.80 -20.22
CA THR A 128 8.36 -11.96 -20.51
C THR A 128 9.21 -10.73 -20.16
N THR A 129 10.15 -10.80 -19.22
CA THR A 129 11.40 -11.55 -19.44
C THR A 129 12.11 -11.71 -18.10
N HIS A 130 12.22 -12.94 -17.64
CA HIS A 130 13.14 -13.59 -16.68
C HIS A 130 14.37 -12.86 -16.01
N ARG A 131 14.45 -11.53 -15.83
CA ARG A 131 15.74 -10.88 -15.50
C ARG A 131 15.80 -9.63 -14.59
N TYR A 132 14.75 -9.19 -13.89
CA TYR A 132 14.88 -7.93 -13.11
C TYR A 132 15.10 -8.18 -11.62
N ALA A 133 16.38 -8.05 -11.27
CA ALA A 133 17.01 -8.16 -9.97
C ALA A 133 16.27 -7.40 -8.86
N ALA A 134 16.47 -7.87 -7.63
CA ALA A 134 16.01 -7.27 -6.39
C ALA A 134 16.05 -5.73 -6.48
N ALA A 135 14.86 -5.12 -6.55
CA ALA A 135 14.72 -3.70 -6.35
C ALA A 135 15.31 -3.40 -4.96
N ASP A 136 16.40 -2.64 -4.94
CA ASP A 136 17.07 -2.24 -3.72
C ASP A 136 16.08 -1.42 -2.89
N VAL A 137 15.93 -1.78 -1.62
CA VAL A 137 15.08 -1.09 -0.65
C VAL A 137 15.44 0.41 -0.58
N GLU A 138 16.70 0.79 -0.87
CA GLU A 138 17.11 2.19 -1.00
C GLU A 138 16.48 2.90 -2.21
N MET A 139 16.36 2.23 -3.35
CA MET A 139 15.71 2.79 -4.54
C MET A 139 14.23 3.05 -4.27
N MET A 140 13.58 2.14 -3.55
CA MET A 140 12.19 2.32 -3.07
C MET A 140 12.07 3.51 -2.10
N ARG A 141 13.03 3.69 -1.21
CA ARG A 141 13.05 4.80 -0.24
C ARG A 141 13.20 6.15 -0.92
N ARG A 142 14.08 6.26 -1.93
CA ARG A 142 14.24 7.48 -2.73
C ARG A 142 12.95 7.85 -3.46
N GLY A 143 12.21 6.85 -3.96
CA GLY A 143 10.91 7.09 -4.57
C GLY A 143 9.85 7.63 -3.59
N LEU A 144 9.83 7.11 -2.36
CA LEU A 144 8.99 7.63 -1.28
C LEU A 144 9.33 9.08 -0.91
N ASP A 145 10.62 9.39 -0.75
CA ASP A 145 11.10 10.73 -0.39
C ASP A 145 10.79 11.75 -1.49
N HIS A 146 10.94 11.36 -2.76
CA HIS A 146 10.67 12.22 -3.91
C HIS A 146 9.16 12.44 -4.15
N ALA A 147 8.30 11.55 -3.63
CA ALA A 147 6.86 11.68 -3.72
C ALA A 147 6.23 12.71 -2.77
N ALA A 148 7.02 13.32 -1.88
CA ALA A 148 6.59 14.40 -0.99
C ALA A 148 5.20 14.14 -0.36
N ILE A 149 4.99 12.94 0.22
CA ILE A 149 3.81 12.62 1.06
C ILE A 149 3.96 13.34 2.43
N SER A 150 4.22 14.65 2.36
CA SER A 150 4.09 15.65 3.40
C SER A 150 3.86 16.99 2.70
N GLY A 151 2.59 17.36 2.56
CA GLY A 151 2.19 18.77 2.58
C GLY A 151 2.13 19.61 1.28
N LYS A 152 1.96 19.08 0.05
CA LYS A 152 1.70 19.97 -1.11
C LYS A 152 0.52 19.55 -2.02
N GLN A 153 -0.23 20.57 -2.45
CA GLN A 153 -1.44 20.51 -3.29
C GLN A 153 -1.17 19.86 -4.67
N PRO A 154 -2.11 19.06 -5.20
CA PRO A 154 -1.87 18.25 -6.39
C PRO A 154 -1.89 19.09 -7.68
N ALA A 155 -0.77 19.08 -8.42
CA ALA A 155 -0.76 19.48 -9.82
C ALA A 155 -1.43 18.36 -10.65
N ARG A 156 -2.36 18.74 -11.54
CA ARG A 156 -3.17 17.79 -12.30
C ARG A 156 -2.38 17.25 -13.50
N PHE A 157 -1.75 16.09 -13.32
CA PHE A 157 -1.04 15.36 -14.37
C PHE A 157 -1.99 14.73 -15.42
N LYS A 158 -1.61 14.76 -16.70
CA LYS A 158 -2.27 14.05 -17.80
C LYS A 158 -1.44 12.81 -18.20
N ALA A 159 -2.00 11.62 -18.02
CA ALA A 159 -1.35 10.37 -18.40
C ALA A 159 -1.40 10.16 -19.93
N LYS A 160 -0.34 9.55 -20.50
CA LYS A 160 -0.29 9.10 -21.90
C LYS A 160 -0.97 7.73 -22.04
N ASP A 161 -1.51 7.42 -23.22
CA ASP A 161 -2.33 6.21 -23.44
C ASP A 161 -1.62 4.88 -23.13
N ALA A 162 -0.31 4.79 -23.39
CA ALA A 162 0.48 3.61 -23.03
C ALA A 162 0.59 3.40 -21.51
N VAL A 163 0.60 4.49 -20.74
CA VAL A 163 0.57 4.44 -19.27
C VAL A 163 -0.82 4.01 -18.81
N LEU A 164 -1.89 4.54 -19.42
CA LEU A 164 -3.27 4.15 -19.09
C LEU A 164 -3.55 2.67 -19.41
N GLN A 165 -3.17 2.16 -20.58
CA GLN A 165 -3.34 0.75 -20.94
C GLN A 165 -2.58 -0.21 -20.02
N LEU A 166 -1.35 0.16 -19.63
CA LEU A 166 -0.58 -0.62 -18.67
C LEU A 166 -1.25 -0.60 -17.28
N LEU A 167 -1.91 0.49 -16.90
CA LEU A 167 -2.60 0.60 -15.61
C LEU A 167 -4.00 -0.04 -15.59
N GLU A 168 -4.70 -0.04 -16.71
CA GLU A 168 -5.99 -0.72 -16.89
C GLU A 168 -5.85 -2.24 -16.88
N SER A 169 -4.64 -2.75 -17.14
CA SER A 169 -4.29 -4.16 -16.98
C SER A 169 -3.81 -4.54 -15.56
N LEU A 170 -3.82 -3.60 -14.60
CA LEU A 170 -3.53 -3.82 -13.16
C LEU A 170 -4.79 -4.10 -12.33
#